data_AF-A0A6G4XCP7-F1
#
_entry.id   AF-A0A6G4XCP7-F1
#
_cell.length_a   1.000
_cell.length_b   1.000
_cell.length_c   1.000
_cell.angle_alpha   90.00
_cell.angle_beta   90.00
_cell.angle_gamma   90.00
#
_symmetry.space_group_name_H-M   'P 1'
#
loop_
_entity.id
_entity.type
_entity.pdbx_description
1 polymer ?
#
loop_
_entity_poly.entity_id
_entity_poly.type
_entity_poly.pdbx_seq_one_letter_code
_entity_poly.pdbx_strand_id
1 'polypeptide(L)'
;MTGWDGFGEALAEELASLSSGSVLIIREAGQTGRYAQFLQSDTTVEAELVGDHHLDPALRAGESGSRLIADAGWKPPEDTVYGHNWWAELPWPSPSAAYRELAAMTVTGLGDGLRITGPQALVYEAWDGRRGNRSLNLPRLGLTPQT
;
A
#
# COMPACT_ATOMS: atom_id res chain seq x y z
N MET A 1 17.69 -8.07 6.89
CA MET A 1 17.39 -6.75 6.32
C MET A 1 16.35 -6.10 7.21
N THR A 2 16.62 -4.92 7.77
CA THR A 2 15.72 -4.22 8.70
C THR A 2 15.33 -2.87 8.10
N GLY A 3 14.17 -2.34 8.45
CA GLY A 3 13.69 -1.06 7.90
C GLY A 3 12.97 -1.24 6.56
N TRP A 4 12.90 -0.16 5.78
CA TRP A 4 12.11 -0.07 4.56
C TRP A 4 12.45 -1.13 3.51
N ASP A 5 13.73 -1.42 3.27
CA ASP A 5 14.15 -2.45 2.31
C ASP A 5 13.61 -3.83 2.68
N GLY A 6 13.70 -4.21 3.97
CA GLY A 6 13.20 -5.49 4.46
C GLY A 6 11.67 -5.58 4.36
N PHE A 7 10.98 -4.49 4.65
CA PHE A 7 9.53 -4.39 4.49
C PHE A 7 9.11 -4.47 3.02
N GLY A 8 9.83 -3.82 2.10
CA GLY A 8 9.53 -3.84 0.67
C GLY A 8 9.62 -5.26 0.07
N GLU A 9 10.68 -6.01 0.37
CA GLU A 9 10.78 -7.41 -0.08
C GLU A 9 9.67 -8.29 0.50
N ALA A 10 9.37 -8.13 1.79
CA ALA A 10 8.29 -8.88 2.43
C ALA A 10 6.91 -8.55 1.83
N LEU A 11 6.65 -7.28 1.54
CA LEU A 11 5.41 -6.85 0.89
C LEU A 11 5.29 -7.45 -0.51
N ALA A 12 6.36 -7.45 -1.30
CA ALA A 12 6.36 -8.06 -2.63
C ALA A 12 6.03 -9.56 -2.57
N GLU A 13 6.60 -10.28 -1.61
CA GLU A 13 6.30 -11.71 -1.41
C GLU A 13 4.85 -11.96 -0.99
N GLU A 14 4.32 -11.16 -0.07
CA GLU A 14 2.93 -11.31 0.40
C GLU A 14 1.95 -11.00 -0.75
N LEU A 15 2.14 -9.88 -1.47
CA LEU A 15 1.31 -9.51 -2.63
C LEU A 15 1.30 -10.60 -3.70
N ALA A 16 2.47 -11.19 -4.01
CA ALA A 16 2.57 -12.27 -4.99
C ALA A 16 1.83 -13.56 -4.56
N SER A 17 1.55 -13.71 -3.26
CA SER A 17 0.89 -14.89 -2.69
C SER A 17 -0.61 -14.71 -2.43
N LEU A 18 -1.13 -13.47 -2.52
CA LEU A 18 -2.54 -13.19 -2.31
C LEU A 18 -3.41 -13.92 -3.33
N SER A 19 -4.54 -14.44 -2.87
CA SER A 19 -5.56 -15.01 -3.74
C SER A 19 -6.53 -13.93 -4.22
N SER A 20 -7.17 -14.15 -5.37
CA SER A 20 -8.29 -13.32 -5.82
C SER A 20 -9.37 -13.15 -4.73
N GLY A 21 -9.80 -11.91 -4.53
CA GLY A 21 -10.68 -11.46 -3.45
C GLY A 21 -9.98 -10.94 -2.21
N SER A 22 -8.64 -11.05 -2.12
CA SER A 22 -7.91 -10.56 -0.96
C SER A 22 -7.86 -9.03 -0.93
N VAL A 23 -8.06 -8.48 0.26
CA VAL A 23 -7.82 -7.07 0.56
C VAL A 23 -6.72 -6.99 1.60
N LEU A 24 -5.77 -6.08 1.39
CA LEU A 24 -4.73 -5.72 2.34
C LEU A 24 -4.73 -4.20 2.50
N ILE A 25 -4.84 -3.71 3.73
CA ILE A 25 -4.62 -2.31 4.06
C ILE A 25 -3.44 -2.22 5.02
N ILE A 26 -2.46 -1.40 4.66
CA ILE A 26 -1.31 -1.06 5.49
C ILE A 26 -1.45 0.41 5.86
N ARG A 27 -1.52 0.71 7.16
CA ARG A 27 -1.74 2.07 7.64
C ARG A 27 -0.77 2.41 8.75
N GLU A 28 -0.48 3.70 8.89
CA GLU A 28 0.22 4.18 10.07
C GLU A 28 -0.68 4.05 11.31
N ALA A 29 -0.11 3.59 12.41
CA ALA A 29 -0.81 3.44 13.67
C ALA A 29 -1.36 4.79 14.19
N GLY A 30 -2.51 4.74 14.86
CA GLY A 30 -3.21 5.93 15.34
C GLY A 30 -4.18 6.50 14.31
N GLN A 31 -4.65 7.73 14.54
CA GLN A 31 -5.67 8.39 13.72
C GLN A 31 -5.04 9.37 12.71
N THR A 32 -4.08 8.90 11.91
CA THR A 32 -3.37 9.78 10.96
C THR A 32 -4.00 9.79 9.57
N GLY A 33 -4.74 8.72 9.22
CA GLY A 33 -5.32 8.55 7.89
C GLY A 33 -4.29 8.20 6.80
N ARG A 34 -3.01 8.03 7.13
CA ARG A 34 -1.97 7.62 6.17
C ARG A 34 -2.00 6.11 5.93
N TYR A 35 -2.25 5.70 4.69
CA TYR A 35 -2.34 4.29 4.32
C TYR A 35 -1.97 4.02 2.86
N ALA A 36 -1.66 2.75 2.58
CA ALA A 36 -1.72 2.12 1.27
C ALA A 36 -2.66 0.91 1.34
N GLN A 37 -3.42 0.64 0.28
CA GLN A 37 -4.31 -0.51 0.18
C GLN A 37 -4.13 -1.26 -1.13
N PHE A 38 -4.47 -2.54 -1.10
CA PHE A 38 -4.37 -3.45 -2.23
C PHE A 38 -5.64 -4.30 -2.31
N LEU A 39 -6.25 -4.33 -3.49
CA LEU A 39 -7.33 -5.24 -3.84
C LEU A 39 -6.81 -6.20 -4.91
N GLN A 40 -6.71 -7.47 -4.56
CA GLN A 40 -6.39 -8.55 -5.48
C GLN A 40 -7.68 -9.05 -6.13
N SER A 41 -7.90 -8.76 -7.41
CA SER A 41 -9.01 -9.27 -8.21
C SER A 41 -8.61 -10.54 -8.98
N ASP A 42 -9.47 -11.01 -9.88
CA ASP A 42 -9.17 -12.15 -10.77
C ASP A 42 -8.12 -11.83 -11.84
N THR A 43 -7.88 -10.54 -12.11
CA THR A 43 -7.05 -10.10 -13.24
C THR A 43 -6.05 -9.01 -12.89
N THR A 44 -6.17 -8.39 -11.73
CA THR A 44 -5.38 -7.22 -11.33
C THR A 44 -5.10 -7.20 -9.82
N VAL A 45 -3.99 -6.59 -9.44
CA VAL A 45 -3.81 -5.96 -8.13
C VAL A 45 -4.02 -4.48 -8.33
N GLU A 46 -5.10 -3.96 -7.75
CA GLU A 46 -5.37 -2.54 -7.68
C GLU A 46 -4.73 -2.02 -6.39
N ALA A 47 -3.84 -1.04 -6.52
CA ALA A 47 -3.15 -0.44 -5.39
C ALA A 47 -3.55 1.02 -5.28
N GLU A 48 -3.77 1.46 -4.04
CA GLU A 48 -4.04 2.85 -3.74
C GLU A 48 -3.14 3.34 -2.61
N LEU A 49 -2.76 4.60 -2.68
CA LEU A 49 -2.07 5.32 -1.62
C LEU A 49 -2.87 6.60 -1.33
N VAL A 50 -3.07 6.90 -0.05
CA VAL A 50 -3.92 8.05 0.32
C VAL A 50 -3.44 9.35 -0.32
N GLY A 51 -4.38 10.14 -0.85
CA GLY A 51 -4.07 11.48 -1.34
C GLY A 51 -4.33 12.57 -0.29
N ASP A 52 -3.68 13.72 -0.50
CA ASP A 52 -3.70 14.87 0.42
C ASP A 52 -5.11 15.38 0.79
N HIS A 53 -6.08 15.19 -0.11
CA HIS A 53 -7.47 15.57 0.11
C HIS A 53 -8.07 14.94 1.38
N HIS A 54 -7.64 13.73 1.73
CA HIS A 54 -8.16 12.98 2.87
C HIS A 54 -7.40 13.22 4.18
N LEU A 55 -6.30 13.98 4.14
CA LEU A 55 -5.39 14.14 5.27
C LEU A 55 -5.52 15.52 5.92
N ASP A 56 -5.30 15.54 7.23
CA ASP A 56 -4.98 16.76 7.96
C ASP A 56 -3.82 17.48 7.26
N PRO A 57 -3.87 18.82 7.08
CA PRO A 57 -2.81 19.57 6.42
C PRO A 57 -1.38 19.29 6.91
N ALA A 58 -1.19 18.98 8.20
CA ALA A 58 0.13 18.67 8.76
C ALA A 58 0.68 17.31 8.31
N LEU A 59 -0.20 16.38 7.92
CA LEU A 59 0.12 15.00 7.54
C LEU A 59 0.19 14.78 6.02
N ARG A 60 -0.16 15.80 5.24
CA ARG A 60 -0.09 15.80 3.78
C ARG A 60 1.34 15.56 3.26
N ALA A 61 1.42 14.93 2.10
CA ALA A 61 2.64 14.82 1.31
C ALA A 61 3.12 16.21 0.86
N GLY A 62 2.18 17.10 0.53
CA GLY A 62 2.47 18.41 -0.05
C GLY A 62 3.12 18.27 -1.43
N GLU A 63 3.59 19.39 -1.99
CA GLU A 63 4.16 19.40 -3.35
C GLU A 63 5.39 18.50 -3.48
N SER A 64 6.33 18.58 -2.51
CA SER A 64 7.56 17.79 -2.55
C SER A 64 7.30 16.29 -2.40
N GLY A 65 6.41 15.90 -1.48
CA GLY A 65 6.06 14.49 -1.28
C GLY A 65 5.27 13.94 -2.47
N SER A 66 4.34 14.72 -3.02
CA SER A 66 3.58 14.36 -4.21
C SER A 66 4.47 14.11 -5.43
N ARG A 67 5.55 14.89 -5.57
CA ARG A 67 6.54 14.67 -6.63
C ARG A 67 7.26 13.34 -6.46
N LEU A 68 7.68 13.00 -5.24
CA LEU A 68 8.32 11.71 -4.96
C LEU A 68 7.39 10.53 -5.23
N ILE A 69 6.11 10.67 -4.85
CA ILE A 69 5.07 9.66 -5.11
C ILE A 69 4.88 9.46 -6.62
N ALA A 70 4.77 10.56 -7.38
CA ALA A 70 4.62 10.50 -8.84
C ALA A 70 5.87 9.92 -9.53
N ASP A 71 7.07 10.36 -9.13
CA ASP A 71 8.35 9.90 -9.69
C ASP A 71 8.59 8.41 -9.41
N ALA A 72 8.01 7.86 -8.32
CA ALA A 72 8.03 6.43 -8.04
C ALA A 72 7.15 5.62 -9.01
N GLY A 73 6.19 6.25 -9.68
CA GLY A 73 5.31 5.61 -10.67
C GLY A 73 3.82 5.57 -10.29
N TRP A 74 3.44 6.16 -9.15
CA TRP A 74 2.02 6.30 -8.81
C TRP A 74 1.34 7.29 -9.73
N LYS A 75 0.12 6.98 -10.15
CA LYS A 75 -0.71 7.91 -10.91
C LYS A 75 -1.39 8.89 -9.95
N PRO A 76 -1.49 10.18 -10.35
CA PRO A 76 -2.01 11.22 -9.46
C PRO A 76 -3.48 11.00 -9.10
N PRO A 77 -3.94 11.60 -7.98
CA PRO A 77 -5.35 11.65 -7.64
C PRO A 77 -6.13 12.47 -8.68
N GLU A 78 -6.72 11.77 -9.64
CA GLU A 78 -7.59 12.31 -10.69
C GLU A 78 -9.04 11.94 -10.40
N ASP A 79 -10.00 12.52 -11.14
CA ASP A 79 -11.42 12.14 -11.04
C ASP A 79 -11.64 10.76 -11.67
N THR A 80 -11.27 9.72 -10.92
CA THR A 80 -11.28 8.30 -11.29
C THR A 80 -12.07 7.49 -10.27
N VAL A 81 -12.24 6.19 -10.51
CA VAL A 81 -12.87 5.27 -9.55
C VAL A 81 -12.14 5.21 -8.20
N TYR A 82 -10.87 5.61 -8.15
CA TYR A 82 -10.02 5.67 -6.96
C TYR A 82 -10.19 6.99 -6.17
N GLY A 83 -11.08 7.88 -6.62
CA GLY A 83 -11.38 9.14 -5.96
C GLY A 83 -10.14 10.02 -5.82
N HIS A 84 -9.92 10.57 -4.62
CA HIS A 84 -8.75 11.44 -4.36
C HIS A 84 -7.54 10.67 -3.80
N ASN A 85 -7.38 9.40 -4.14
CA ASN A 85 -6.18 8.61 -3.87
C ASN A 85 -5.24 8.57 -5.07
N TRP A 86 -3.95 8.39 -4.78
CA TRP A 86 -2.98 7.93 -5.77
C TRP A 86 -3.27 6.47 -6.10
N TRP A 87 -2.99 6.04 -7.32
CA TRP A 87 -3.32 4.68 -7.75
C TRP A 87 -2.29 4.06 -8.67
N ALA A 88 -2.27 2.74 -8.68
CA ALA A 88 -1.52 1.91 -9.62
C ALA A 88 -2.27 0.60 -9.84
N GLU A 89 -2.08 -0.01 -11.01
CA GLU A 89 -2.64 -1.32 -11.34
C GLU A 89 -1.52 -2.23 -11.82
N LEU A 90 -1.54 -3.47 -11.36
CA LEU A 90 -0.63 -4.52 -11.78
C LEU A 90 -1.45 -5.70 -12.30
N PRO A 91 -1.26 -6.17 -13.56
CA PRO A 91 -1.93 -7.38 -14.03
C PRO A 91 -1.65 -8.59 -13.14
N TRP A 92 -2.60 -9.49 -13.00
CA TRP A 92 -2.46 -10.70 -12.19
C TRP A 92 -2.81 -11.97 -12.98
N PRO A 93 -1.98 -13.02 -12.92
CA PRO A 93 -0.67 -13.05 -12.25
C PRO A 93 0.39 -12.25 -13.01
N SER A 94 1.36 -11.67 -12.27
CA SER A 94 2.53 -10.97 -12.83
C SER A 94 3.86 -11.62 -12.45
N PRO A 95 4.96 -11.30 -13.15
CA PRO A 95 6.31 -11.70 -12.75
C PRO A 95 6.70 -11.11 -11.38
N SER A 96 7.55 -11.82 -10.63
CA SER A 96 8.01 -11.36 -9.30
C SER A 96 8.63 -9.96 -9.29
N ALA A 97 9.31 -9.56 -10.37
CA ALA A 97 9.89 -8.22 -10.50
C ALA A 97 8.83 -7.11 -10.41
N ALA A 98 7.65 -7.33 -10.97
CA ALA A 98 6.59 -6.32 -10.98
C ALA A 98 5.96 -6.13 -9.58
N TYR A 99 5.87 -7.19 -8.77
CA TYR A 99 5.48 -7.05 -7.36
C TYR A 99 6.54 -6.30 -6.53
N ARG A 100 7.83 -6.49 -6.83
CA ARG A 100 8.91 -5.70 -6.19
C ARG A 100 8.84 -4.23 -6.58
N GLU A 101 8.53 -3.92 -7.84
CA GLU A 101 8.31 -2.54 -8.28
C GLU A 101 7.12 -1.91 -7.53
N LEU A 102 5.97 -2.59 -7.46
CA LEU A 102 4.80 -2.11 -6.71
C LEU A 102 5.10 -1.95 -5.20
N ALA A 103 5.86 -2.86 -4.61
CA ALA A 103 6.27 -2.74 -3.22
C ALA A 103 7.24 -1.55 -3.01
N ALA A 104 8.19 -1.33 -3.92
CA ALA A 104 9.11 -0.19 -3.88
C ALA A 104 8.34 1.14 -4.02
N MET A 105 7.37 1.22 -4.93
CA MET A 105 6.44 2.34 -5.05
C MET A 105 5.73 2.63 -3.73
N THR A 106 5.25 1.58 -3.06
CA THR A 106 4.57 1.70 -1.76
C THR A 106 5.51 2.20 -0.66
N VAL A 107 6.74 1.69 -0.63
CA VAL A 107 7.79 2.14 0.31
C VAL A 107 8.10 3.61 0.11
N THR A 108 8.35 4.06 -1.12
CA THR A 108 8.61 5.49 -1.41
C THR A 108 7.39 6.34 -1.07
N GLY A 109 6.18 5.86 -1.36
CA GLY A 109 4.96 6.60 -1.04
C GLY A 109 4.74 6.82 0.45
N LEU A 110 4.87 5.75 1.25
CA LEU A 110 4.71 5.80 2.71
C LEU A 110 5.88 6.49 3.40
N GLY A 111 7.11 6.10 3.05
CA GLY A 111 8.34 6.54 3.70
C GLY A 111 8.76 7.95 3.31
N ASP A 112 8.93 8.20 2.01
CA ASP A 112 9.50 9.45 1.52
C ASP A 112 8.42 10.50 1.22
N GLY A 113 7.34 10.08 0.56
CA GLY A 113 6.23 10.94 0.19
C GLY A 113 5.44 11.43 1.40
N LEU A 114 4.95 10.47 2.20
CA LEU A 114 4.16 10.74 3.40
C LEU A 114 5.00 10.92 4.66
N ARG A 115 6.33 10.73 4.60
CA ARG A 115 7.26 10.98 5.72
C ARG A 115 6.97 10.11 6.95
N ILE A 116 6.55 8.85 6.75
CA ILE A 116 6.44 7.89 7.85
C ILE A 116 7.85 7.40 8.22
N THR A 117 8.21 7.49 9.50
CA THR A 117 9.58 7.27 9.98
C THR A 117 10.12 5.85 9.71
N GLY A 118 9.24 4.85 9.67
CA GLY A 118 9.63 3.48 9.34
C GLY A 118 8.50 2.46 9.47
N PRO A 119 8.72 1.21 9.03
CA PRO A 119 7.71 0.15 9.04
C PRO A 119 7.16 -0.16 10.45
N GLN A 120 7.93 0.08 11.50
CA GLN A 120 7.49 -0.11 12.90
C GLN A 120 6.33 0.82 13.31
N ALA A 121 6.07 1.89 12.56
CA ALA A 121 4.91 2.75 12.75
C ALA A 121 3.66 2.22 12.05
N LEU A 122 3.78 1.14 11.27
CA LEU A 122 2.70 0.58 10.48
C LEU A 122 2.02 -0.60 11.18
N VAL A 123 0.74 -0.73 10.89
CA VAL A 123 -0.11 -1.87 11.21
C VAL A 123 -0.83 -2.31 9.93
N TYR A 124 -1.35 -3.53 9.90
CA TYR A 124 -2.08 -4.01 8.74
C TYR A 124 -3.40 -4.66 9.11
N GLU A 125 -4.34 -4.59 8.18
CA GLU A 125 -5.58 -5.35 8.19
C GLU A 125 -5.66 -6.11 6.86
N ALA A 126 -6.02 -7.38 6.90
CA ALA A 126 -6.16 -8.17 5.68
C ALA A 126 -7.28 -9.19 5.80
N TRP A 127 -8.05 -9.38 4.73
CA TRP A 127 -9.15 -10.33 4.68
C TRP A 127 -9.43 -10.84 3.27
N ASP A 128 -10.07 -11.99 3.17
CA ASP A 128 -10.61 -12.53 1.93
C ASP A 128 -12.06 -12.09 1.78
N GLY A 129 -12.30 -11.10 0.90
CA GLY A 129 -13.62 -10.55 0.61
C GLY A 129 -14.58 -11.53 -0.05
N ARG A 130 -14.06 -12.59 -0.70
CA ARG A 130 -14.89 -13.64 -1.32
C ARG A 130 -15.25 -14.75 -0.35
N ARG A 131 -14.51 -14.90 0.74
CA ARG A 131 -14.74 -15.93 1.79
C ARG A 131 -15.29 -15.32 3.07
N GLY A 132 -16.29 -14.45 2.94
CA GLY A 132 -17.03 -13.89 4.08
C GLY A 132 -16.18 -12.99 4.97
N ASN A 133 -15.23 -12.24 4.38
CA ASN A 133 -14.30 -11.35 5.08
C ASN A 133 -13.46 -12.07 6.15
N ARG A 134 -13.07 -13.32 5.88
CA ARG A 134 -12.17 -14.06 6.78
C ARG A 134 -10.81 -13.36 6.82
N SER A 135 -10.33 -13.06 8.03
CA SER A 135 -9.01 -12.46 8.22
C SER A 135 -7.89 -13.31 7.61
N LEU A 136 -6.94 -12.64 6.97
CA LEU A 136 -5.72 -13.21 6.43
C LEU A 136 -4.56 -12.88 7.36
N ASN A 137 -3.72 -13.87 7.63
CA ASN A 137 -2.48 -13.67 8.38
C ASN A 137 -1.32 -13.53 7.40
N LEU A 138 -0.63 -12.38 7.44
CA LEU A 138 0.48 -12.03 6.56
C LEU A 138 1.77 -11.84 7.38
N PRO A 139 2.33 -12.93 7.94
CA PRO A 139 3.41 -12.84 8.93
C PRO A 139 4.73 -12.32 8.35
N ARG A 140 4.95 -12.36 7.03
CA ARG A 140 6.21 -11.88 6.44
C ARG A 140 6.34 -10.37 6.53
N LEU A 141 5.20 -9.65 6.55
CA LEU A 141 5.19 -8.19 6.68
C LEU A 141 5.92 -7.70 7.93
N GLY A 142 5.99 -8.51 8.99
CA GLY A 142 6.59 -8.11 10.27
C GLY A 142 5.82 -6.97 10.97
N LEU A 143 4.58 -6.72 10.54
CA LEU A 143 3.69 -5.69 11.08
C LEU A 143 2.71 -6.31 12.09
N THR A 144 2.19 -5.49 13.00
CA THR A 144 1.10 -5.91 13.90
C THR A 144 -0.23 -5.96 13.14
N PRO A 145 -0.96 -7.09 13.18
CA PRO A 145 -2.32 -7.15 12.64
C PRO A 145 -3.27 -6.29 13.48
N GLN A 146 -4.14 -5.55 12.83
CA GLN A 146 -5.26 -4.82 13.42
C GLN A 146 -6.56 -5.52 12.96
N THR A 147 -7.35 -5.95 13.94
CA THR A 147 -8.65 -6.62 13.75
C THR A 147 -9.80 -5.64 13.74
#